data_AF-A0A259RVK6-F1
#
_entry.id   AF-A0A259RVK6-F1
#
_cell.length_a   1.000
_cell.length_b   1.000
_cell.length_c   1.000
_cell.angle_alpha   90.00
_cell.angle_beta   90.00
_cell.angle_gamma   90.00
#
_symmetry.space_group_name_H-M   'P 1'
#
loop_
_entity.id
_entity.type
_entity.pdbx_description
1 polymer ?
#
loop_
_entity_poly.entity_id
_entity_poly.type
_entity_poly.pdbx_seq_one_letter_code
_entity_poly.pdbx_strand_id
1 'polypeptide(L)'
;MSDSDRSKQEQELNRQLRDLQRMQSNFRDDLNLRKNEELGKLQRVVLAAIKDVAKTKGYDLILAEGVVYAAPQVDITSDVLAKLKQDVSAGK
;
A
#
# COMPACT_ATOMS: atom_id res chain seq x y z
N MET A 1 -52.25 -0.45 -6.13
CA MET A 1 -51.16 0.51 -6.41
C MET A 1 -51.47 1.19 -7.72
N SER A 2 -51.45 2.52 -7.76
CA SER A 2 -51.64 3.28 -9.02
C SER A 2 -50.37 3.20 -9.85
N ASP A 3 -50.47 3.23 -11.18
CA ASP A 3 -49.30 3.29 -12.08
C ASP A 3 -48.39 4.49 -11.77
N SER A 4 -48.96 5.59 -11.23
CA SER A 4 -48.20 6.75 -10.76
C SER A 4 -47.32 6.44 -9.55
N ASP A 5 -47.81 5.63 -8.61
CA ASP A 5 -47.04 5.25 -7.41
C ASP A 5 -45.91 4.29 -7.77
N ARG A 6 -46.15 3.39 -8.73
CA ARG A 6 -45.14 2.46 -9.26
C ARG A 6 -44.02 3.22 -9.97
N SER A 7 -44.36 4.17 -10.84
CA SER A 7 -43.39 5.01 -11.55
C SER A 7 -42.51 5.82 -10.59
N LYS A 8 -43.09 6.39 -9.53
CA LYS A 8 -42.33 7.11 -8.48
C LYS A 8 -41.36 6.20 -7.73
N GLN A 9 -41.81 4.99 -7.35
CA GLN A 9 -40.96 4.01 -6.68
C GLN A 9 -39.81 3.53 -7.56
N GLU A 10 -40.04 3.31 -8.86
CA GLU A 10 -39.01 2.94 -9.82
C GLU A 10 -37.97 4.06 -10.01
N GLN A 11 -38.41 5.32 -10.08
CA GLN A 11 -37.51 6.47 -10.16
C GLN A 11 -36.63 6.59 -8.91
N GLU A 12 -37.21 6.43 -7.72
CA GLU A 12 -36.48 6.48 -6.45
C GLU A 12 -35.49 5.31 -6.32
N LEU A 13 -35.90 4.09 -6.68
CA LEU A 13 -35.00 2.93 -6.71
C LEU A 13 -33.80 3.18 -7.64
N ASN A 14 -34.07 3.69 -8.85
CA ASN A 14 -33.01 4.01 -9.81
C ASN A 14 -32.07 5.12 -9.30
N ARG A 15 -32.59 6.09 -8.56
CA ARG A 15 -31.78 7.11 -7.89
C ARG A 15 -30.87 6.49 -6.85
N GLN A 16 -31.43 5.67 -5.95
CA GLN A 16 -30.67 5.00 -4.89
C GLN A 16 -29.57 4.08 -5.45
N LEU A 17 -29.85 3.35 -6.53
CA LEU A 17 -28.86 2.51 -7.20
C LEU A 17 -27.68 3.33 -7.75
N ARG A 18 -27.95 4.47 -8.38
CA ARG A 18 -26.88 5.36 -8.87
C ARG A 18 -26.06 5.96 -7.73
N ASP A 19 -26.72 6.34 -6.64
CA ASP A 19 -26.02 6.89 -5.47
C ASP A 19 -25.16 5.81 -4.79
N LEU A 20 -25.65 4.58 -4.70
CA LEU A 20 -24.88 3.43 -4.20
C LEU A 20 -23.66 3.14 -5.07
N GLN A 21 -23.81 3.15 -6.40
CA GLN A 21 -22.68 2.97 -7.32
C GLN A 21 -21.62 4.07 -7.16
N ARG A 22 -22.06 5.33 -7.00
CA ARG A 22 -21.15 6.46 -6.76
C ARG A 22 -20.41 6.31 -5.45
N MET A 23 -21.10 5.96 -4.36
CA MET A 23 -20.49 5.72 -3.05
C MET A 23 -19.46 4.58 -3.12
N GLN A 24 -19.76 3.49 -3.83
CA GLN A 24 -18.80 2.39 -4.03
C GLN A 24 -17.57 2.80 -4.85
N SER A 25 -17.73 3.70 -5.84
CA SER A 25 -16.57 4.24 -6.57
C SER A 25 -15.70 5.07 -5.66
N ASN A 26 -16.30 6.07 -4.99
CA ASN A 26 -15.58 6.97 -4.09
C ASN A 26 -14.85 6.20 -2.98
N PHE A 27 -15.50 5.17 -2.42
CA PHE A 27 -14.87 4.32 -1.42
C PHE A 27 -13.66 3.55 -1.96
N ARG A 28 -13.75 2.98 -3.16
CA ARG A 28 -12.62 2.31 -3.80
C ARG A 28 -11.48 3.28 -4.10
N ASP A 29 -11.79 4.48 -4.53
CA ASP A 29 -10.80 5.51 -4.83
C ASP A 29 -10.07 5.97 -3.57
N ASP A 30 -10.81 6.23 -2.48
CA ASP A 30 -10.23 6.58 -1.18
C ASP A 30 -9.36 5.44 -0.62
N LEU A 31 -9.85 4.19 -0.68
CA LEU A 31 -9.06 3.03 -0.27
C LEU A 31 -7.76 2.90 -1.06
N ASN A 32 -7.80 3.08 -2.37
CA ASN A 32 -6.62 3.02 -3.22
C ASN A 32 -5.64 4.16 -2.91
N LEU A 33 -6.15 5.38 -2.71
CA LEU A 33 -5.33 6.53 -2.32
C LEU A 33 -4.60 6.25 -1.00
N ARG A 34 -5.34 5.89 0.06
CA ARG A 34 -4.77 5.61 1.38
C ARG A 34 -3.80 4.44 1.35
N LYS A 35 -4.12 3.37 0.62
CA LYS A 35 -3.22 2.23 0.43
C LYS A 35 -1.90 2.66 -0.21
N ASN A 36 -1.95 3.46 -1.26
CA ASN A 36 -0.75 3.94 -1.94
C ASN A 36 0.09 4.87 -1.04
N GLU A 37 -0.55 5.73 -0.25
CA GLU A 37 0.13 6.58 0.72
C GLU A 37 0.88 5.77 1.79
N GLU A 38 0.21 4.78 2.38
CA GLU A 38 0.83 3.92 3.40
C GLU A 38 1.93 3.03 2.82
N LEU A 39 1.74 2.49 1.60
CA LEU A 39 2.80 1.78 0.89
C LEU A 39 4.01 2.67 0.62
N GLY A 40 3.79 3.93 0.22
CA GLY A 40 4.86 4.90 0.03
C GLY A 40 5.60 5.24 1.32
N LYS A 41 4.88 5.36 2.46
CA LYS A 41 5.50 5.52 3.79
C LYS A 41 6.36 4.31 4.14
N LEU A 42 5.83 3.10 3.97
CA LEU A 42 6.56 1.86 4.23
C LEU A 42 7.83 1.78 3.39
N GLN A 43 7.75 2.08 2.09
CA GLN A 43 8.92 2.06 1.20
C GLN A 43 10.01 3.04 1.66
N ARG A 44 9.64 4.22 2.14
CA ARG A 44 10.61 5.19 2.70
C ARG A 44 11.33 4.64 3.93
N VAL A 45 10.61 3.99 4.84
CA VAL A 45 11.19 3.38 6.05
C VAL A 45 12.14 2.25 5.66
N VAL A 46 11.74 1.39 4.71
CA VAL A 46 12.60 0.31 4.19
C VAL A 46 13.87 0.86 3.56
N LEU A 47 13.76 1.88 2.70
CA LEU A 47 14.94 2.49 2.06
C LEU A 47 15.88 3.15 3.06
N ALA A 48 15.36 3.73 4.15
CA ALA A 48 16.18 4.27 5.22
C ALA A 48 16.98 3.16 5.93
N ALA A 49 16.31 2.06 6.30
CA ALA A 49 16.97 0.92 6.93
C ALA A 49 18.03 0.28 6.01
N ILE A 50 17.74 0.13 4.71
CA ILE A 50 18.72 -0.34 3.71
C ILE A 50 19.95 0.56 3.70
N LYS A 51 19.77 1.89 3.66
CA LYS A 51 20.88 2.85 3.66
C LYS A 51 21.71 2.79 4.93
N ASP A 52 21.08 2.59 6.08
CA ASP A 52 21.79 2.46 7.34
C ASP A 52 22.63 1.19 7.38
N VAL A 53 22.05 0.05 6.98
CA VAL A 53 22.79 -1.22 6.86
C VAL A 53 23.94 -1.08 5.87
N ALA A 54 23.71 -0.42 4.72
CA ALA A 54 24.75 -0.16 3.72
C ALA A 54 25.93 0.60 4.32
N LYS A 55 25.67 1.69 5.04
CA LYS A 55 26.72 2.50 5.68
C LYS A 55 27.45 1.74 6.78
N THR A 56 26.72 1.01 7.63
CA THR A 56 27.32 0.25 8.73
C THR A 56 28.22 -0.88 8.24
N LYS A 57 27.83 -1.56 7.16
CA LYS A 57 28.59 -2.68 6.59
C LYS A 57 29.56 -2.27 5.47
N GLY A 58 29.54 -1.00 5.06
CA GLY A 58 30.43 -0.47 4.02
C GLY A 58 30.12 -0.98 2.62
N TYR A 59 28.84 -1.16 2.28
CA TYR A 59 28.43 -1.55 0.93
C TYR A 59 28.40 -0.36 -0.01
N ASP A 60 29.02 -0.51 -1.19
CA ASP A 60 29.01 0.50 -2.24
C ASP A 60 27.79 0.39 -3.19
N LEU A 61 27.23 -0.82 -3.33
CA LEU A 61 26.09 -1.10 -4.20
C LEU A 61 25.15 -2.14 -3.58
N ILE A 62 23.85 -1.90 -3.69
CA ILE A 62 22.80 -2.84 -3.29
C ILE A 62 21.86 -3.03 -4.49
N LEU A 63 21.58 -4.29 -4.81
CA LEU A 63 20.69 -4.68 -5.91
C LEU A 63 19.43 -5.34 -5.30
N ALA A 64 18.25 -4.85 -5.67
CA ALA A 64 16.98 -5.34 -5.15
C ALA A 64 16.13 -6.04 -6.22
N GLU A 65 16.09 -5.49 -7.44
CA GLU A 65 15.30 -6.02 -8.56
C GLU A 65 16.21 -6.35 -9.74
N GLY A 66 15.75 -7.25 -10.62
CA GLY A 66 16.49 -7.63 -11.84
C GLY A 66 17.65 -8.61 -11.61
N VAL A 67 17.74 -9.22 -10.43
CA VAL A 67 18.78 -10.22 -10.12
C VAL A 67 18.27 -11.62 -10.51
N VAL A 68 18.88 -12.22 -11.54
CA VAL A 68 18.53 -13.59 -11.98
C VAL A 68 19.09 -14.66 -11.03
N TYR A 69 20.25 -14.40 -10.43
CA TYR A 69 20.88 -15.25 -9.44
C TYR A 69 21.75 -14.42 -8.50
N ALA A 70 21.62 -14.66 -7.20
CA ALA A 70 22.50 -14.15 -6.16
C ALA A 70 22.82 -15.28 -5.19
N ALA A 71 24.08 -15.36 -4.76
CA ALA A 71 24.49 -16.31 -3.73
C ALA A 71 23.90 -15.88 -2.36
N PRO A 72 23.54 -16.83 -1.47
CA PRO A 72 22.99 -16.48 -0.15
C PRO A 72 23.89 -15.56 0.68
N GLN A 73 25.20 -15.64 0.49
CA GLN A 73 26.19 -14.80 1.17
C GLN A 73 26.15 -13.31 0.78
N VAL A 74 25.52 -12.96 -0.35
CA VAL A 74 25.35 -11.56 -0.77
C VAL A 74 23.95 -11.03 -0.42
N ASP A 75 23.07 -11.87 0.12
CA ASP A 75 21.73 -11.48 0.55
C ASP A 75 21.78 -10.81 1.93
N ILE A 76 21.47 -9.52 1.95
CA ILE A 76 21.45 -8.69 3.16
C ILE A 76 20.02 -8.52 3.72
N THR A 77 19.01 -9.16 3.12
CA THR A 77 17.59 -8.98 3.49
C THR A 77 17.35 -9.25 4.97
N SER A 78 18.01 -10.27 5.53
CA SER A 78 17.92 -10.61 6.95
C SER A 78 18.44 -9.49 7.87
N ASP A 79 19.54 -8.84 7.48
CA ASP A 79 20.11 -7.73 8.25
C ASP A 79 19.20 -6.49 8.21
N VAL A 80 18.67 -6.19 7.02
CA VAL A 80 17.72 -5.10 6.84
C VAL A 80 16.44 -5.34 7.64
N LEU A 81 15.92 -6.57 7.65
CA LEU A 81 14.76 -6.95 8.47
C LEU A 81 15.04 -6.81 9.97
N ALA A 82 16.23 -7.19 10.43
CA ALA A 82 16.63 -7.02 11.83
C ALA A 82 16.67 -5.53 12.21
N LYS A 83 17.25 -4.69 11.35
CA LYS A 83 17.28 -3.23 11.52
C LYS A 83 15.88 -2.62 11.56
N LEU A 84 15.00 -3.01 10.64
CA LEU A 84 13.62 -2.54 10.60
C LEU A 84 12.84 -2.88 11.86
N LYS A 85 12.98 -4.12 12.37
CA LYS A 85 12.35 -4.53 13.63
C LYS A 85 12.87 -3.69 14.80
N GLN A 86 14.17 -3.41 14.82
CA GLN A 86 14.78 -2.56 15.85
C GLN A 86 14.23 -1.13 15.81
N ASP A 87 14.16 -0.52 14.63
CA ASP A 87 13.71 0.87 14.48
C ASP A 87 12.22 1.04 14.88
N VAL A 88 11.36 0.10 14.44
CA VAL A 88 9.94 0.08 14.85
C VAL A 88 9.79 -0.15 16.35
N SER A 89 10.59 -1.04 16.96
CA SER A 89 10.56 -1.27 18.41
C SER A 89 11.09 -0.09 19.23
N ALA A 90 11.93 0.75 18.62
CA ALA A 90 12.49 1.95 19.24
C ALA A 90 11.56 3.17 19.14
N GLY A 91 10.37 3.03 18.54
CA GLY A 91 9.41 4.12 18.36
C GLY A 91 9.87 5.19 17.36
N LYS A 92 10.78 4.83 16.44
CA LYS A 92 11.23 5.68 15.33
C LYS A 92 10.45 5.38 14.05
#